data_AF-W4JST7-F1
#
_entry.id   AF-W4JST7-F1
#
_cell.length_a   1.000
_cell.length_b   1.000
_cell.length_c   1.000
_cell.angle_alpha   90.00
_cell.angle_beta   90.00
_cell.angle_gamma   90.00
#
_symmetry.space_group_name_H-M   'P 1'
#
loop_
_entity.id
_entity.type
_entity.pdbx_description
1 polymer ?
#
loop_
_entity_poly.entity_id
_entity_poly.type
_entity_poly.pdbx_seq_one_letter_code
_entity_poly.pdbx_strand_id
1 'polypeptide(L)'
;MLIPRASVPDIEVEDLSAYTEEVEQNADGKSVLTRRALIAQQQEFREWIKQYPPMQQLPAKLDAEITHTGALLSFGLGITYEHLLAYAAKRNIRASWAPDEAITSPVVAWGRIARLFRERMPGFLVYYRRPFSVHYEGLLALYSNHSMRELQRRGEAHEKRIVEFLQKEMELDSTPMWYWDMDYTSYY
;
A
#
# COMPACT_ATOMS: atom_id res chain seq x y z
N MET A 1 14.18 -24.00 3.20
CA MET A 1 15.09 -23.14 2.42
C MET A 1 14.66 -21.70 2.70
N LEU A 2 15.42 -20.99 3.52
CA LEU A 2 15.13 -19.59 3.87
C LEU A 2 15.60 -18.72 2.70
N ILE A 3 14.65 -18.09 2.00
CA ILE A 3 14.96 -17.06 1.01
C ILE A 3 15.53 -15.87 1.78
N PRO A 4 16.68 -15.29 1.38
CA PRO A 4 17.18 -14.09 2.04
C PRO A 4 16.12 -13.00 1.91
N ARG A 5 15.70 -12.44 3.05
CA ARG A 5 14.99 -11.15 3.05
C ARG A 5 15.81 -10.21 2.17
N ALA A 6 15.22 -9.70 1.10
CA ALA A 6 15.74 -8.49 0.47
C ALA A 6 15.53 -7.38 1.51
N SER A 7 16.47 -7.25 2.45
CA SER A 7 16.61 -6.04 3.22
C SER A 7 16.78 -4.93 2.20
N VAL A 8 15.86 -3.96 2.21
CA VAL A 8 16.12 -2.64 1.66
C VAL A 8 17.56 -2.30 2.05
N PRO A 9 18.48 -2.08 1.08
CA PRO A 9 19.87 -1.83 1.42
C PRO A 9 19.89 -0.71 2.44
N ASP A 10 20.59 -0.93 3.56
CA ASP A 10 20.93 0.13 4.50
C ASP A 10 21.60 1.22 3.67
N ILE A 11 20.86 2.30 3.44
CA ILE A 11 21.36 3.46 2.73
C ILE A 11 22.45 4.01 3.64
N GLU A 12 23.69 4.06 3.13
CA GLU A 12 24.81 4.63 3.86
C GLU A 12 24.44 5.99 4.48
N VAL A 13 24.93 6.18 5.71
CA VAL A 13 24.60 7.22 6.69
C VAL A 13 25.13 8.60 6.28
N GLU A 14 25.22 8.89 4.99
CA GLU A 14 25.53 10.23 4.52
C GLU A 14 24.22 11.05 4.51
N ASP A 15 24.19 12.13 5.28
CA ASP A 15 23.11 13.10 5.24
C ASP A 15 23.14 13.79 3.88
N LEU A 16 22.21 13.37 3.00
CA LEU A 16 22.11 13.88 1.63
C LEU A 16 21.03 14.96 1.50
N SER A 17 20.49 15.50 2.60
CA SER A 17 19.41 16.49 2.59
C SER A 17 19.73 17.74 1.75
N ALA A 18 21.01 18.11 1.59
CA ALA A 18 21.44 19.23 0.76
C ALA A 18 21.31 18.99 -0.76
N TYR A 19 20.99 17.76 -1.20
CA TYR A 19 21.02 17.37 -2.62
C TYR A 19 19.64 17.03 -3.20
N THR A 20 18.54 17.30 -2.50
CA THR A 20 17.17 16.90 -2.90
C THR A 20 16.74 17.42 -4.28
N GLU A 21 17.34 18.51 -4.76
CA GLU A 21 17.05 19.12 -6.07
C GLU A 21 18.20 18.99 -7.09
N GLU A 22 19.24 18.19 -6.79
CA GLU A 22 20.40 18.03 -7.68
C GLU A 22 19.98 17.31 -8.98
N VAL A 23 20.30 17.92 -10.13
CA VAL A 23 19.98 17.42 -11.47
C VAL A 23 21.22 17.29 -12.35
N GLU A 24 21.18 16.33 -13.27
CA GLU A 24 22.15 16.12 -14.35
C GLU A 24 21.45 16.05 -15.70
N GLN A 25 22.18 16.25 -16.81
CA GLN A 25 21.63 16.03 -18.14
C GLN A 25 21.82 14.57 -18.57
N ASN A 26 20.73 13.92 -18.97
CA ASN A 26 20.82 12.58 -19.57
C ASN A 26 21.35 12.64 -21.02
N ALA A 27 21.52 11.48 -21.66
CA ALA A 27 22.01 11.39 -23.05
C ALA A 27 21.14 12.13 -24.09
N ASP A 28 19.87 12.40 -23.76
CA ASP A 28 18.93 13.16 -24.60
C ASP A 28 18.92 14.67 -24.27
N GLY A 29 19.82 15.14 -23.40
CA GLY A 29 19.89 16.53 -22.94
C GLY A 29 18.78 16.94 -21.97
N LYS A 30 18.01 15.99 -21.42
CA LYS A 30 16.95 16.27 -20.44
C LYS A 30 17.53 16.30 -19.03
N SER A 31 17.14 17.30 -18.25
CA SER A 31 17.43 17.36 -16.82
C SER A 31 16.72 16.22 -16.09
N VAL A 32 17.48 15.38 -15.39
CA VAL A 32 17.02 14.28 -14.55
C VAL A 32 17.63 14.43 -13.16
N LEU A 33 16.92 13.99 -12.12
CA LEU A 33 17.49 13.96 -10.77
C LEU A 33 18.70 13.04 -10.71
N THR A 34 19.76 13.47 -10.02
CA THR A 34 20.91 12.61 -9.78
C THR A 34 20.51 11.45 -8.86
N ARG A 35 21.33 10.39 -8.86
CA ARG A 35 21.16 9.27 -7.92
C ARG A 35 21.15 9.75 -6.46
N ARG A 36 21.95 10.76 -6.13
CA ARG A 36 22.04 11.33 -4.77
C ARG A 36 20.77 12.09 -4.41
N ALA A 37 20.24 12.90 -5.32
CA ALA A 37 18.95 13.57 -5.13
C ALA A 37 17.80 12.59 -4.90
N LEU A 38 17.75 11.50 -5.69
CA LEU A 38 16.74 10.45 -5.50
C LEU A 38 16.83 9.80 -4.11
N ILE A 39 18.04 9.52 -3.62
CA ILE A 39 18.25 8.96 -2.28
C ILE A 39 17.84 9.98 -1.21
N ALA A 40 18.22 11.26 -1.37
CA ALA A 40 17.86 12.34 -0.44
C ALA A 40 16.34 12.50 -0.33
N GLN A 41 15.63 12.56 -1.46
CA GLN A 41 14.17 12.62 -1.48
C GLN A 41 13.52 11.39 -0.84
N GLN A 42 14.10 10.20 -1.03
CA GLN A 42 13.62 8.98 -0.36
C GLN A 42 13.82 9.04 1.17
N GLN A 43 14.94 9.58 1.65
CA GLN A 43 15.19 9.78 3.08
C GLN A 43 14.20 10.79 3.67
N GLU A 44 14.03 11.95 3.02
CA GLU A 44 13.08 12.98 3.45
C GLU A 44 11.65 12.44 3.50
N PHE A 45 11.22 11.73 2.45
CA PHE A 45 9.90 11.11 2.40
C PHE A 45 9.70 10.08 3.51
N ARG A 46 10.72 9.28 3.85
CA ARG A 46 10.67 8.34 4.98
C ARG A 46 10.52 9.05 6.32
N GLU A 47 11.27 10.13 6.55
CA GLU A 47 11.13 10.92 7.79
C GLU A 47 9.77 11.58 7.89
N TRP A 48 9.23 12.06 6.77
CA TRP A 48 7.87 12.61 6.72
C TRP A 48 6.80 11.55 7.04
N ILE A 49 6.88 10.36 6.43
CA ILE A 49 5.93 9.26 6.70
C ILE A 49 5.96 8.83 8.18
N LYS A 50 7.12 8.85 8.84
CA LYS A 50 7.22 8.46 10.27
C LYS A 50 6.34 9.31 11.19
N GLN A 51 5.94 10.51 10.77
CA GLN A 51 5.00 11.37 11.52
C GLN A 51 3.56 10.83 11.52
N TYR A 52 3.26 9.85 10.67
CA TYR A 52 1.92 9.28 10.44
C TYR A 52 1.89 7.77 10.75
N PRO A 53 2.17 7.35 11.99
CA PRO A 53 2.24 5.93 12.33
C PRO A 53 0.88 5.24 12.16
N PRO A 54 0.87 3.93 11.84
CA PRO A 54 -0.36 3.15 11.84
C PRO A 54 -0.94 3.06 13.25
N MET A 55 -2.26 2.95 13.33
CA MET A 55 -3.00 2.95 14.59
C MET A 55 -3.87 1.71 14.73
N GLN A 56 -3.89 1.09 15.91
CA GLN A 56 -4.76 -0.05 16.18
C GLN A 56 -6.23 0.36 16.26
N GLN A 57 -6.50 1.56 16.76
CA GLN A 57 -7.85 2.11 16.93
C GLN A 57 -7.94 3.46 16.23
N LEU A 58 -9.11 3.76 15.67
CA LEU A 58 -9.38 5.07 15.09
C LEU A 58 -9.59 6.09 16.22
N PRO A 59 -8.79 7.17 16.31
CA PRO A 59 -9.04 8.23 17.28
C PRO A 59 -10.39 8.92 16.99
N ALA A 60 -11.18 9.21 18.02
CA ALA A 60 -12.52 9.80 17.87
C ALA A 60 -12.53 11.13 17.08
N LYS A 61 -11.45 11.93 17.18
CA LYS A 61 -11.29 13.18 16.41
C LYS A 61 -11.09 12.98 14.89
N LEU A 62 -10.81 11.73 14.47
CA LEU A 62 -10.62 11.31 13.09
C LEU A 62 -11.76 10.43 12.60
N ASP A 63 -12.75 10.16 13.44
CA ASP A 63 -13.98 9.51 13.05
C ASP A 63 -14.85 10.51 12.28
N ALA A 64 -15.02 10.27 10.98
CA ALA A 64 -15.72 11.20 10.10
C ALA A 64 -17.23 11.26 10.32
N GLU A 65 -17.76 10.36 11.13
CA GLU A 65 -19.17 10.37 11.52
C GLU A 65 -19.42 11.18 12.77
N ILE A 66 -18.44 11.19 13.68
CA ILE A 66 -18.49 12.00 14.91
C ILE A 66 -18.02 13.42 14.60
N THR A 67 -17.09 13.57 13.65
CA THR A 67 -16.43 14.84 13.34
C THR A 67 -16.45 15.14 11.84
N HIS A 68 -16.59 16.41 11.46
CA HIS A 68 -16.38 16.85 10.08
C HIS A 68 -14.89 16.97 9.74
N THR A 69 -14.17 15.85 9.85
CA THR A 69 -12.74 15.81 9.52
C THR A 69 -12.53 15.66 8.01
N GLY A 70 -11.58 16.43 7.47
CA GLY A 70 -11.07 16.19 6.12
C GLY A 70 -10.10 15.01 6.08
N ALA A 71 -9.57 14.53 7.20
CA ALA A 71 -8.59 13.44 7.16
C ALA A 71 -9.19 12.16 6.56
N LEU A 72 -8.44 11.52 5.66
CA LEU A 72 -8.77 10.20 5.14
C LEU A 72 -7.82 9.16 5.72
N LEU A 73 -8.41 8.18 6.37
CA LEU A 73 -7.73 7.01 6.90
C LEU A 73 -8.44 5.75 6.42
N SER A 74 -7.66 4.72 6.17
CA SER A 74 -8.13 3.44 5.66
C SER A 74 -7.75 2.33 6.65
N PHE A 75 -8.70 1.45 6.96
CA PHE A 75 -8.48 0.28 7.82
C PHE A 75 -8.26 -0.95 6.96
N GLY A 76 -7.17 -1.68 7.21
CA GLY A 76 -6.89 -2.91 6.46
C GLY A 76 -5.50 -3.49 6.67
N LEU A 77 -5.14 -4.41 5.77
CA LEU A 77 -3.88 -5.15 5.83
C LEU A 77 -2.82 -4.50 4.95
N GLY A 78 -1.69 -4.15 5.55
CA GLY A 78 -0.52 -3.67 4.83
C GLY A 78 0.06 -4.78 3.97
N ILE A 79 0.44 -4.44 2.73
CA ILE A 79 1.05 -5.35 1.76
C ILE A 79 2.20 -4.68 1.02
N THR A 80 3.14 -5.50 0.56
CA THR A 80 4.17 -5.04 -0.36
C THR A 80 3.79 -5.32 -1.81
N TYR A 81 4.48 -4.66 -2.74
CA TYR A 81 4.35 -4.99 -4.17
C TYR A 81 4.78 -6.43 -4.46
N GLU A 82 5.77 -6.94 -3.73
CA GLU A 82 6.20 -8.32 -3.83
C GLU A 82 5.07 -9.30 -3.50
N HIS A 83 4.25 -9.05 -2.47
CA HIS A 83 3.10 -9.91 -2.17
C HIS A 83 2.15 -10.03 -3.36
N LEU A 84 1.84 -8.92 -4.05
CA LEU A 84 0.95 -8.93 -5.21
C LEU A 84 1.55 -9.68 -6.39
N LEU A 85 2.81 -9.41 -6.71
CA LEU A 85 3.49 -10.02 -7.85
C LEU A 85 3.77 -11.51 -7.62
N ALA A 86 4.21 -11.88 -6.41
CA ALA A 86 4.42 -13.27 -6.02
C ALA A 86 3.11 -14.07 -6.07
N TYR A 87 2.01 -13.51 -5.55
CA TYR A 87 0.71 -14.17 -5.64
C TYR A 87 0.26 -14.35 -7.10
N ALA A 88 0.38 -13.29 -7.92
CA ALA A 88 0.04 -13.37 -9.33
C ALA A 88 0.87 -14.43 -10.08
N ALA A 89 2.18 -14.49 -9.82
CA ALA A 89 3.07 -15.49 -10.39
C ALA A 89 2.69 -16.91 -9.95
N LYS A 90 2.52 -17.13 -8.63
CA LYS A 90 2.16 -18.43 -8.03
C LYS A 90 0.85 -18.98 -8.58
N ARG A 91 -0.11 -18.11 -8.88
CA ARG A 91 -1.42 -18.46 -9.43
C ARG A 91 -1.50 -18.41 -10.95
N ASN A 92 -0.38 -18.20 -11.63
CA ASN A 92 -0.31 -18.05 -13.09
C ASN A 92 -1.31 -17.01 -13.63
N ILE A 93 -1.52 -15.91 -12.89
CA ILE A 93 -2.40 -14.81 -13.30
C ILE A 93 -1.68 -14.04 -14.40
N ARG A 94 -2.43 -13.71 -15.46
CA ARG A 94 -1.93 -13.02 -16.66
C ARG A 94 -2.79 -11.82 -16.99
N ALA A 95 -2.17 -10.83 -17.64
CA ALA A 95 -2.88 -9.72 -18.23
C ALA A 95 -3.58 -10.17 -19.51
N SER A 96 -4.82 -9.72 -19.75
CA SER A 96 -5.54 -10.11 -20.97
C SER A 96 -4.90 -9.58 -22.25
N TRP A 97 -4.17 -8.47 -22.17
CA TRP A 97 -3.46 -7.87 -23.31
C TRP A 97 -2.06 -8.47 -23.55
N ALA A 98 -1.56 -9.27 -22.62
CA ALA A 98 -0.25 -9.93 -22.69
C ALA A 98 -0.35 -11.30 -21.97
N PRO A 99 -1.07 -12.27 -22.57
CA PRO A 99 -1.37 -13.55 -21.93
C PRO A 99 -0.12 -14.40 -21.68
N ASP A 100 0.93 -14.20 -22.48
CA ASP A 100 2.17 -14.96 -22.40
C ASP A 100 3.21 -14.31 -21.48
N GLU A 101 2.95 -13.10 -20.98
CA GLU A 101 3.87 -12.34 -20.13
C GLU A 101 3.46 -12.35 -18.66
N ALA A 102 4.47 -12.40 -17.78
CA ALA A 102 4.24 -12.22 -16.35
C ALA A 102 3.78 -10.78 -16.04
N ILE A 103 2.85 -10.63 -15.10
CA ILE A 103 2.46 -9.31 -14.62
C ILE A 103 3.61 -8.71 -13.81
N THR A 104 4.09 -7.54 -14.23
CA THR A 104 5.15 -6.78 -13.54
C THR A 104 4.62 -5.54 -12.82
N SER A 105 3.39 -5.12 -13.09
CA SER A 105 2.75 -3.97 -12.43
C SER A 105 1.89 -4.41 -11.24
N PRO A 106 2.17 -3.93 -10.00
CA PRO A 106 1.38 -4.28 -8.81
C PRO A 106 -0.09 -3.89 -8.92
N VAL A 107 -0.40 -2.72 -9.51
CA VAL A 107 -1.78 -2.25 -9.70
C VAL A 107 -2.55 -3.17 -10.65
N VAL A 108 -1.91 -3.60 -11.75
CA VAL A 108 -2.50 -4.57 -12.67
C VAL A 108 -2.71 -5.92 -11.97
N ALA A 109 -1.73 -6.38 -11.20
CA ALA A 109 -1.84 -7.61 -10.41
C ALA A 109 -3.03 -7.54 -9.45
N TRP A 110 -3.14 -6.47 -8.65
CA TRP A 110 -4.27 -6.28 -7.75
C TRP A 110 -5.62 -6.35 -8.47
N GLY A 111 -5.79 -5.65 -9.60
CA GLY A 111 -7.05 -5.67 -10.34
C GLY A 111 -7.51 -7.07 -10.74
N ARG A 112 -6.56 -7.96 -11.07
CA ARG A 112 -6.84 -9.37 -11.40
C ARG A 112 -7.08 -10.22 -10.17
N ILE A 113 -6.27 -10.04 -9.14
CA ILE A 113 -6.39 -10.74 -7.85
C ILE A 113 -7.75 -10.43 -7.21
N ALA A 114 -8.16 -9.17 -7.16
CA ALA A 114 -9.43 -8.74 -6.62
C ALA A 114 -10.62 -9.39 -7.33
N ARG A 115 -10.54 -9.55 -8.66
CA ARG A 115 -11.58 -10.28 -9.42
C ARG A 115 -11.65 -11.75 -8.99
N LEU A 116 -10.51 -12.43 -8.93
CA LEU A 116 -10.44 -13.82 -8.47
C LEU A 116 -10.97 -13.98 -7.03
N PHE A 117 -10.68 -13.04 -6.15
CA PHE A 117 -11.18 -13.06 -4.77
C PHE A 117 -12.69 -12.87 -4.71
N ARG A 118 -13.26 -11.96 -5.52
CA ARG A 118 -14.73 -11.82 -5.62
C ARG A 118 -15.43 -13.10 -6.11
N GLU A 119 -14.80 -13.83 -7.04
CA GLU A 119 -15.33 -15.11 -7.52
C GLU A 119 -15.29 -16.20 -6.43
N ARG A 120 -14.25 -16.20 -5.59
CA ARG A 120 -14.06 -17.20 -4.52
C ARG A 120 -14.81 -16.88 -3.23
N MET A 121 -15.04 -15.60 -2.96
CA MET A 121 -15.69 -15.12 -1.76
C MET A 121 -16.80 -14.12 -2.14
N PRO A 122 -18.05 -14.59 -2.29
CA PRO A 122 -19.19 -13.71 -2.49
C PRO A 122 -19.27 -12.66 -1.37
N GLY A 123 -19.47 -11.39 -1.75
CA GLY A 123 -19.49 -10.27 -0.82
C GLY A 123 -18.11 -9.74 -0.41
N PHE A 124 -17.03 -10.25 -1.01
CA PHE A 124 -15.69 -9.69 -0.87
C PHE A 124 -15.63 -8.26 -1.42
N LEU A 125 -15.35 -7.32 -0.53
CA LEU A 125 -15.22 -5.90 -0.85
C LEU A 125 -13.98 -5.36 -0.15
N VAL A 126 -12.92 -5.20 -0.92
CA VAL A 126 -11.62 -4.70 -0.49
C VAL A 126 -11.13 -3.71 -1.53
N TYR A 127 -10.58 -2.61 -1.07
CA TYR A 127 -10.05 -1.51 -1.85
C TYR A 127 -8.53 -1.54 -1.78
N TYR A 128 -7.88 -1.11 -2.85
CA TYR A 128 -6.43 -0.90 -2.84
C TYR A 128 -6.14 0.58 -2.63
N ARG A 129 -5.36 0.87 -1.60
CA ARG A 129 -4.98 2.22 -1.18
C ARG A 129 -3.48 2.31 -0.99
N ARG A 130 -2.96 3.53 -0.96
CA ARG A 130 -1.57 3.81 -0.65
C ARG A 130 -1.44 4.31 0.80
N PRO A 131 -0.90 3.51 1.72
CA PRO A 131 -0.76 3.92 3.11
C PRO A 131 0.48 4.80 3.31
N PHE A 132 0.41 5.76 4.23
CA PHE A 132 1.63 6.29 4.84
C PHE A 132 2.28 5.19 5.68
N SER A 133 3.26 4.49 5.11
CA SER A 133 4.00 3.45 5.79
C SER A 133 5.41 3.30 5.23
N VAL A 134 6.37 3.06 6.11
CA VAL A 134 7.74 2.68 5.72
C VAL A 134 7.89 1.19 5.45
N HIS A 135 6.88 0.38 5.80
CA HIS A 135 6.92 -1.08 5.71
C HIS A 135 6.05 -1.65 4.59
N TYR A 136 5.06 -0.89 4.12
CA TYR A 136 4.07 -1.37 3.16
C TYR A 136 3.87 -0.33 2.05
N GLU A 137 3.93 -0.77 0.80
CA GLU A 137 3.69 0.06 -0.37
C GLU A 137 2.20 0.08 -0.79
N GLY A 138 1.41 -0.85 -0.27
CA GLY A 138 -0.02 -0.94 -0.53
C GLY A 138 -0.82 -1.31 0.71
N LEU A 139 -2.12 -1.01 0.67
CA LEU A 139 -3.07 -1.35 1.71
C LEU A 139 -4.28 -2.04 1.06
N LEU A 140 -4.58 -3.24 1.54
CA LEU A 140 -5.84 -3.93 1.28
C LEU A 140 -6.88 -3.43 2.28
N ALA A 141 -7.51 -2.31 1.95
CA ALA A 141 -8.44 -1.59 2.81
C ALA A 141 -9.84 -2.21 2.77
N LEU A 142 -10.43 -2.46 3.93
CA LEU A 142 -11.82 -2.93 4.04
C LEU A 142 -12.80 -1.76 3.98
N TYR A 143 -12.42 -0.64 4.60
CA TYR A 143 -13.19 0.61 4.61
C TYR A 143 -12.28 1.78 5.01
N SER A 144 -12.82 2.99 4.88
CA SER A 144 -12.21 4.21 5.40
C SER A 144 -12.97 4.76 6.59
N ASN A 145 -12.41 5.73 7.31
CA ASN A 145 -13.09 6.46 8.38
C ASN A 145 -14.38 7.17 7.92
N HIS A 146 -14.56 7.36 6.60
CA HIS A 146 -15.76 7.93 5.98
C HIS A 146 -16.80 6.90 5.53
N SER A 147 -16.42 5.62 5.40
CA SER A 147 -17.30 4.54 4.94
C SER A 147 -17.49 3.42 5.97
N MET A 148 -16.85 3.55 7.13
CA MET A 148 -16.77 2.54 8.17
C MET A 148 -18.15 2.04 8.61
N ARG A 149 -19.10 2.89 9.02
CA ARG A 149 -20.40 2.38 9.52
C ARG A 149 -21.25 1.73 8.46
N GLU A 150 -21.20 2.18 7.21
CA GLU A 150 -21.96 1.52 6.14
C GLU A 150 -21.44 0.10 5.95
N LEU A 151 -20.12 -0.08 5.94
CA LEU A 151 -19.48 -1.35 5.65
C LEU A 151 -19.41 -2.28 6.87
N GLN A 152 -19.27 -1.75 8.08
CA GLN A 152 -19.33 -2.50 9.33
C GLN A 152 -20.73 -3.00 9.69
N ARG A 153 -21.81 -2.46 9.08
CA ARG A 153 -23.17 -3.05 9.23
C ARG A 153 -23.24 -4.52 8.80
N ARG A 154 -22.27 -5.00 8.02
CA ARG A 154 -22.13 -6.42 7.65
C ARG A 154 -21.66 -7.30 8.82
N GLY A 155 -21.26 -6.69 9.94
CA GLY A 155 -20.89 -7.33 11.19
C GLY A 155 -19.41 -7.71 11.26
N GLU A 156 -18.88 -7.74 12.49
CA GLU A 156 -17.49 -8.12 12.80
C GLU A 156 -17.11 -9.50 12.26
N ALA A 157 -18.06 -10.44 12.21
CA ALA A 157 -17.83 -11.77 11.67
C ALA A 157 -17.49 -11.75 10.16
N HIS A 158 -18.09 -10.83 9.40
CA HIS A 158 -17.80 -10.67 7.97
C HIS A 158 -16.41 -10.03 7.76
N GLU A 159 -16.09 -9.03 8.56
CA GLU A 159 -14.76 -8.39 8.59
C GLU A 159 -13.67 -9.42 8.88
N LYS A 160 -13.81 -10.16 10.00
CA LYS A 160 -12.88 -11.20 10.41
C LYS A 160 -12.67 -12.25 9.32
N ARG A 161 -13.76 -12.69 8.67
CA ARG A 161 -13.69 -13.65 7.57
C ARG A 161 -12.89 -13.11 6.37
N ILE A 162 -13.04 -11.83 6.02
CA ILE A 162 -12.25 -11.21 4.94
C ILE A 162 -10.77 -11.15 5.33
N VAL A 163 -10.47 -10.71 6.56
CA VAL A 163 -9.09 -10.60 7.06
C VAL A 163 -8.40 -11.97 7.06
N GLU A 164 -9.04 -12.98 7.63
CA GLU A 164 -8.51 -14.35 7.68
C GLU A 164 -8.31 -14.93 6.27
N PHE A 165 -9.25 -14.67 5.37
CA PHE A 165 -9.10 -15.06 3.97
C PHE A 165 -7.87 -14.40 3.33
N LEU A 166 -7.70 -13.08 3.47
CA LEU A 166 -6.59 -12.35 2.90
C LEU A 166 -5.24 -12.79 3.47
N GLN A 167 -5.12 -12.88 4.80
CA GLN A 167 -3.88 -13.33 5.47
C GLN A 167 -3.47 -14.71 5.00
N LYS A 168 -4.42 -15.66 4.93
CA LYS A 168 -4.13 -17.01 4.45
C LYS A 168 -3.79 -17.05 2.97
N GLU A 169 -4.57 -16.36 2.15
CA GLU A 169 -4.49 -16.48 0.70
C GLU A 169 -3.26 -15.77 0.13
N MET A 170 -2.87 -14.65 0.72
CA MET A 170 -1.70 -13.86 0.33
C MET A 170 -0.49 -14.06 1.24
N GLU A 171 -0.57 -14.99 2.21
CA GLU A 171 0.51 -15.31 3.16
C GLU A 171 1.00 -14.07 3.94
N LEU A 172 0.06 -13.23 4.35
CA LEU A 172 0.36 -11.98 5.07
C LEU A 172 0.49 -12.26 6.58
N ASP A 173 1.52 -11.68 7.18
CA ASP A 173 1.76 -11.65 8.62
C ASP A 173 1.24 -10.36 9.29
N SER A 174 0.81 -9.37 8.48
CA SER A 174 0.33 -8.09 8.97
C SER A 174 -1.01 -8.23 9.70
N THR A 175 -1.17 -7.48 10.78
CA THR A 175 -2.46 -7.30 11.47
C THR A 175 -3.20 -6.10 10.87
N PRO A 176 -4.54 -6.13 10.79
CA PRO A 176 -5.28 -5.01 10.26
C PRO A 176 -5.15 -3.79 11.19
N MET A 177 -4.81 -2.65 10.61
CA MET A 177 -4.60 -1.38 11.32
C MET A 177 -5.17 -0.22 10.50
N TRP A 178 -5.32 0.93 11.14
CA TRP A 178 -5.62 2.20 10.50
C TRP A 178 -4.35 2.85 9.97
N TYR A 179 -4.39 3.26 8.70
CA TYR A 179 -3.31 3.98 8.05
C TYR A 179 -3.84 5.31 7.51
N TRP A 180 -2.99 6.33 7.52
CA TRP A 180 -3.25 7.54 6.75
C TRP A 180 -3.19 7.21 5.26
N ASP A 181 -4.09 7.80 4.48
CA ASP A 181 -4.21 7.52 3.05
C ASP A 181 -3.46 8.59 2.21
N MET A 182 -2.43 8.17 1.47
CA MET A 182 -1.63 9.05 0.61
C MET A 182 -2.41 9.54 -0.62
N ASP A 183 -3.49 8.87 -1.01
CA ASP A 183 -4.30 9.29 -2.16
C ASP A 183 -5.19 10.50 -1.83
N TYR A 184 -5.30 10.88 -0.55
CA TYR A 184 -6.07 12.05 -0.13
C TYR A 184 -5.31 13.37 -0.31
N THR A 185 -3.97 13.34 -0.21
CA THR A 185 -3.14 14.55 -0.26
C THR A 185 -2.89 15.05 -1.67
N SER A 186 -3.28 14.33 -2.73
CA SER A 186 -3.09 14.75 -4.13
C SER A 186 -4.11 15.77 -4.65
N TYR A 187 -4.90 16.39 -3.77
CA TYR A 187 -5.92 17.40 -4.12
C TYR A 187 -5.74 18.77 -3.45
N TYR A 188 -4.54 19.08 -2.94
CA TYR A 188 -4.18 20.41 -2.45
C TYR A 188 -2.92 20.94 -3.11
#